data_AF-A0A522B482-F1
#
_entry.id   AF-A0A522B482-F1
#
_cell.length_a   1.000
_cell.length_b   1.000
_cell.length_c   1.000
_cell.angle_alpha   90.00
_cell.angle_beta   90.00
_cell.angle_gamma   90.00
#
_symmetry.space_group_name_H-M   'P 1'
#
loop_
_entity.id
_entity.type
_entity.pdbx_description
1 polymer ?
#
loop_
_entity_poly.entity_id
_entity_poly.type
_entity_poly.pdbx_seq_one_letter_code
_entity_poly.pdbx_strand_id
1 'polypeptide(L)'
;MGCAKWLEFKIDVDPKKPGRRQEVFDLKAIEKAIGAPITHVYSNEIQPGATAGVHYHKTHQVAVWMREGEIEMTLEDVKTHEKEVLTLRPGNKLL
;
A
#
# COMPACT_ATOMS: atom_id res chain seq x y z
N MET A 1 19.89 -3.57 -1.90
CA MET A 1 18.76 -2.65 -1.67
C MET A 1 17.52 -3.51 -1.76
N GLY A 2 16.67 -3.52 -0.73
CA GLY A 2 15.46 -4.36 -0.74
C GLY A 2 14.53 -4.03 -1.90
N CYS A 3 13.66 -4.97 -2.24
CA CYS A 3 12.60 -4.83 -3.24
C CYS A 3 11.54 -3.83 -2.76
N ALA A 4 11.34 -3.71 -1.45
CA ALA A 4 10.38 -2.81 -0.83
C ALA A 4 10.81 -1.34 -0.92
N LYS A 5 9.88 -0.47 -1.29
CA LYS A 5 10.03 0.98 -1.15
C LYS A 5 8.94 1.53 -0.22
N TRP A 6 9.29 2.49 0.61
CA TRP A 6 8.35 3.08 1.56
C TRP A 6 8.01 4.51 1.17
N LEU A 7 6.74 4.87 1.24
CA LEU A 7 6.23 6.19 0.92
C LEU A 7 5.96 7.00 2.18
N GLU A 8 6.37 8.27 2.14
CA GLU A 8 6.01 9.24 3.16
C GLU A 8 4.91 10.17 2.62
N PHE A 9 3.67 9.94 3.03
CA PHE A 9 2.56 10.87 2.80
C PHE A 9 1.65 10.94 4.03
N LYS A 10 0.94 12.05 4.22
CA LYS A 10 0.04 12.25 5.35
C LYS A 10 -1.37 11.76 5.00
N ILE A 11 -2.02 11.13 5.96
CA ILE A 11 -3.45 10.82 5.91
C ILE A 11 -4.09 11.66 7.01
N ASP A 12 -4.93 12.61 6.61
CA ASP A 12 -5.67 13.42 7.57
C ASP A 12 -6.90 12.65 8.04
N VAL A 13 -7.00 12.50 9.36
CA VAL A 13 -8.14 11.89 10.04
C VAL A 13 -8.84 13.00 10.83
N ASP A 14 -10.13 13.24 10.59
CA ASP A 14 -10.93 14.20 11.37
C ASP A 14 -11.34 13.57 12.72
N PRO A 15 -10.77 14.01 13.85
CA PRO A 15 -11.09 13.42 15.16
C PRO A 15 -12.43 13.94 15.72
N LYS A 16 -13.04 14.97 15.11
CA LYS A 16 -14.21 15.67 15.67
C LYS A 16 -15.55 15.03 15.32
N LYS A 17 -15.56 13.95 14.53
CA LYS A 17 -16.78 13.23 14.14
C LYS A 17 -16.78 11.80 14.73
N PRO A 18 -17.19 11.62 15.99
CA PRO A 18 -17.32 10.28 16.57
C PRO A 18 -18.27 9.43 15.72
N GLY A 19 -17.83 8.20 15.37
CA GLY A 19 -18.57 7.28 14.52
C GLY A 19 -18.39 7.47 13.00
N ARG A 20 -17.65 8.48 12.52
CA ARG A 20 -17.27 8.62 11.10
C ARG A 20 -15.78 8.95 10.98
N ARG A 21 -14.98 7.95 10.62
CA ARG A 21 -13.58 8.15 10.23
C ARG A 21 -13.53 8.51 8.75
N GLN A 22 -13.11 9.73 8.44
CA GLN A 22 -12.80 10.16 7.07
C GLN A 22 -11.28 10.25 6.94
N GLU A 23 -10.73 9.50 6.00
CA GLU A 23 -9.31 9.51 5.65
C GLU A 23 -9.14 10.27 4.35
N VAL A 24 -8.43 11.38 4.40
CA VAL A 24 -8.16 12.21 3.23
C VAL A 24 -6.74 11.95 2.76
N PHE A 25 -6.62 11.53 1.51
CA PHE A 25 -5.34 11.26 0.83
C PHE A 25 -4.99 12.45 -0.06
N ASP A 26 -3.79 13.02 0.13
CA ASP A 26 -3.23 13.95 -0.84
C ASP A 26 -2.66 13.17 -2.03
N LEU A 27 -3.51 12.93 -3.02
CA LEU A 27 -3.14 12.17 -4.21
C LEU A 27 -1.96 12.82 -4.95
N LYS A 28 -1.83 14.16 -4.97
CA LYS A 28 -0.72 14.82 -5.67
C LYS A 28 0.62 14.58 -4.97
N ALA A 29 0.63 14.60 -3.65
CA ALA A 29 1.83 14.25 -2.89
C ALA A 29 2.24 12.79 -3.13
N ILE A 30 1.27 11.88 -3.18
CA ILE A 30 1.51 10.46 -3.47
C ILE A 30 2.04 10.28 -4.90
N GLU A 31 1.40 10.89 -5.90
CA GLU A 31 1.84 10.87 -7.30
C GLU A 31 3.28 11.37 -7.45
N LYS A 32 3.66 12.43 -6.72
CA LYS A 32 5.03 12.95 -6.71
C LYS A 32 6.02 11.95 -6.11
N ALA A 33 5.63 11.24 -5.04
CA ALA A 33 6.48 10.26 -4.37
C ALA A 33 6.64 8.97 -5.20
N ILE A 34 5.59 8.56 -5.92
CA ILE A 34 5.61 7.44 -6.88
C ILE A 34 6.37 7.82 -8.15
N GLY A 35 6.26 9.08 -8.59
CA GLY A 35 6.75 9.54 -9.88
C GLY A 35 5.82 9.21 -11.06
N ALA A 36 4.56 8.87 -10.80
CA ALA A 36 3.56 8.52 -11.80
C ALA A 36 2.15 8.94 -11.37
N PRO A 37 1.23 9.21 -12.31
CA PRO A 37 -0.15 9.57 -12.00
C PRO A 37 -0.94 8.38 -11.43
N ILE A 38 -1.85 8.65 -10.49
CA ILE A 38 -2.76 7.65 -9.94
C ILE A 38 -3.99 7.57 -10.84
N THR A 39 -4.23 6.40 -11.40
CA THR A 39 -5.39 6.16 -12.29
C THR A 39 -6.53 5.42 -11.60
N HIS A 40 -6.22 4.65 -10.55
CA HIS A 40 -7.19 3.81 -9.86
C HIS A 40 -6.89 3.78 -8.36
N VAL A 41 -7.96 3.74 -7.56
CA VAL A 41 -7.90 3.54 -6.11
C VAL A 41 -8.88 2.43 -5.75
N TYR A 42 -8.42 1.44 -5.00
CA TYR A 42 -9.24 0.33 -4.54
C TYR A 42 -9.04 0.10 -3.04
N SER A 43 -10.05 -0.48 -2.40
CA SER A 43 -10.03 -0.88 -0.98
C SER A 43 -10.30 -2.37 -0.91
N ASN A 44 -9.40 -3.10 -0.25
CA ASN A 44 -9.52 -4.54 -0.08
C ASN A 44 -9.64 -4.87 1.41
N GLU A 45 -10.51 -5.83 1.73
CA GLU A 45 -10.57 -6.49 3.02
C GLU A 45 -10.25 -7.96 2.80
N ILE A 46 -9.25 -8.48 3.52
CA ILE A 46 -8.78 -9.85 3.39
C ILE A 46 -9.02 -10.54 4.73
N GLN A 47 -9.75 -11.65 4.69
CA GLN A 47 -10.08 -12.41 5.90
C GLN A 47 -8.84 -13.16 6.42
N PRO A 48 -8.73 -13.38 7.74
CA PRO A 48 -7.64 -14.17 8.31
C PRO A 48 -7.54 -15.57 7.66
N GLY A 49 -6.32 -15.95 7.27
CA GLY A 49 -6.04 -17.22 6.59
C GLY A 49 -6.26 -17.21 5.08
N ALA A 50 -6.81 -16.13 4.51
CA ALA A 50 -6.86 -15.97 3.06
C ALA A 50 -5.53 -15.44 2.50
N THR A 51 -5.18 -15.91 1.30
CA THR A 51 -3.99 -15.48 0.57
C THR A 51 -4.42 -14.88 -0.77
N ALA A 52 -4.00 -13.64 -1.04
CA ALA A 52 -4.09 -13.07 -2.38
C ALA A 52 -3.01 -13.70 -3.28
N GLY A 53 -3.35 -14.00 -4.53
CA GLY A 53 -2.39 -14.57 -5.48
C GLY A 53 -1.24 -13.63 -5.82
N VAL A 54 -0.25 -14.14 -6.55
CA VAL A 54 0.84 -13.32 -7.09
C VAL A 54 0.28 -12.47 -8.22
N HIS A 55 0.32 -11.15 -8.05
CA HIS A 55 -0.14 -10.19 -9.06
C HIS A 55 1.03 -9.38 -9.59
N TYR A 56 1.26 -9.46 -10.90
CA TYR A 56 2.28 -8.67 -11.59
C TYR A 56 1.70 -8.06 -12.87
N HIS A 57 1.94 -6.78 -13.07
CA HIS A 57 1.61 -6.07 -14.30
C HIS A 57 2.82 -5.28 -14.76
N LYS A 58 3.24 -5.46 -16.02
CA LYS A 58 4.43 -4.80 -16.58
C LYS A 58 4.37 -3.27 -16.53
N THR A 59 3.16 -2.70 -16.51
CA THR A 59 2.91 -1.26 -16.65
C THR A 59 2.31 -0.62 -15.40
N HIS A 60 2.06 -1.39 -14.33
CA HIS A 60 1.45 -0.84 -13.11
C HIS A 60 2.48 -0.74 -11.98
N GLN A 61 2.38 0.35 -11.25
CA GLN A 61 2.98 0.49 -9.92
C GLN A 61 1.84 0.56 -8.91
N VAL A 62 2.05 0.01 -7.72
CA VAL A 62 1.01 -0.10 -6.71
C VAL A 62 1.55 0.43 -5.40
N ALA A 63 0.93 1.49 -4.89
CA ALA A 63 1.14 1.89 -3.50
C ALA A 63 0.12 1.19 -2.60
N VAL A 64 0.58 0.61 -1.50
CA VAL A 64 -0.26 -0.09 -0.53
C VAL A 64 -0.22 0.64 0.80
N TRP A 65 -1.40 0.91 1.36
CA TRP A 65 -1.55 1.43 2.71
C TRP A 65 -2.41 0.47 3.53
N MET A 66 -1.90 0.07 4.69
CA MET A 66 -2.67 -0.76 5.62
C MET A 66 -3.42 0.10 6.63
N ARG A 67 -4.73 -0.13 6.68
CA ARG A 67 -5.65 0.56 7.59
C ARG A 67 -5.76 -0.15 8.95
N GLU A 68 -6.05 -1.43 8.92
CA GLU A 68 -6.35 -2.28 10.07
C GLU A 68 -5.80 -3.69 9.84
N GLY A 69 -5.55 -4.42 10.92
CA GLY A 69 -5.03 -5.78 10.87
C GLY A 69 -3.55 -5.88 10.52
N GLU A 70 -3.15 -7.04 10.01
CA GLU A 70 -1.77 -7.37 9.65
C GLU A 70 -1.77 -8.29 8.44
N ILE A 71 -0.86 -8.05 7.49
CA ILE A 71 -0.67 -8.93 6.35
C ILE A 71 0.82 -9.19 6.14
N GLU A 72 1.18 -10.46 5.95
CA GLU A 72 2.48 -10.83 5.42
C GLU A 72 2.44 -10.70 3.89
N MET A 73 3.38 -9.97 3.33
CA MET A 73 3.51 -9.73 1.91
C MET A 73 4.89 -10.20 1.45
N THR A 74 4.90 -10.98 0.37
CA THR A 74 6.13 -11.32 -0.35
C THR A 74 6.23 -10.46 -1.59
N LEU A 75 7.30 -9.68 -1.70
CA LEU A 75 7.70 -8.98 -2.91
C LEU A 75 8.77 -9.81 -3.63
N GLU A 76 8.70 -9.84 -4.96
CA GLU A 76 9.69 -10.50 -5.80
C GLU A 76 10.11 -9.54 -6.92
N ASP A 77 11.43 -9.32 -7.07
CA ASP A 77 11.96 -8.70 -8.28
C ASP A 77 11.90 -9.72 -9.42
N VAL A 78 11.01 -9.49 -10.39
CA VAL A 78 10.79 -10.44 -11.50
C VAL A 78 11.99 -10.62 -12.45
N LYS A 79 13.02 -9.76 -12.36
CA LYS A 79 14.23 -9.87 -13.18
C LYS A 79 15.31 -10.67 -12.47
N THR A 80 15.44 -10.51 -11.15
CA THR A 80 16.50 -11.16 -10.36
C THR A 80 16.00 -12.36 -9.55
N HIS A 81 14.68 -12.49 -9.39
CA HIS A 81 13.99 -13.43 -8.50
C HIS A 81 14.36 -13.26 -7.02
N GLU A 82 14.94 -12.11 -6.64
CA GLU A 82 15.15 -11.75 -5.25
C GLU A 82 13.80 -11.56 -4.56
N LYS A 83 13.66 -12.14 -3.37
CA LYS A 83 12.42 -12.10 -2.60
C LYS A 83 12.64 -11.36 -1.29
N GLU A 84 11.68 -10.53 -0.95
CA GLU A 84 11.59 -9.86 0.33
C GLU A 84 10.24 -10.16 0.96
N VAL A 85 10.25 -10.74 2.16
CA VAL A 85 9.04 -10.96 2.96
C VAL A 85 8.96 -9.85 4.00
N LEU A 86 7.83 -9.17 4.04
CA LEU A 86 7.57 -8.06 4.94
C LEU A 86 6.19 -8.17 5.56
N THR A 87 6.02 -7.56 6.72
CA THR A 87 4.72 -7.48 7.39
C THR A 87 4.21 -6.05 7.30
N LEU A 88 3.03 -5.86 6.70
CA LEU A 88 2.34 -4.58 6.71
C LEU A 88 1.36 -4.51 7.88
N ARG A 89 1.44 -3.43 8.64
CA ARG A 89 0.63 -3.08 9.81
C ARG A 89 0.02 -1.68 9.61
N PRO A 90 -0.95 -1.26 10.45
CA PRO A 90 -1.58 0.04 10.31
C PRO A 90 -0.55 1.18 10.29
N GLY A 91 -0.62 2.02 9.25
CA GLY A 91 0.32 3.13 9.05
C GLY A 91 1.51 2.82 8.15
N ASN A 92 1.77 1.56 7.81
CA ASN A 92 2.72 1.20 6.75
C ASN A 92 2.21 1.69 5.39
N LYS A 93 3.12 2.25 4.59
CA LYS A 93 2.87 2.85 3.26
C LYS A 93 3.93 2.35 2.30
N LEU A 94 3.64 1.27 1.60
CA LEU A 94 4.54 0.60 0.67
C LEU A 94 4.33 1.15 -0.76
N LEU A 95 5.39 1.17 -1.57
CA LEU A 95 5.42 1.35 -3.02
C LEU A 95 5.98 0.10 -3.69
#